data_AF-A0A7Y7Z5E0-F1
#
_entry.id   AF-A0A7Y7Z5E0-F1
#
_cell.length_a   1.000
_cell.length_b   1.000
_cell.length_c   1.000
_cell.angle_alpha   90.00
_cell.angle_beta   90.00
_cell.angle_gamma   90.00
#
_symmetry.space_group_name_H-M   'P 1'
#
loop_
_entity.id
_entity.type
_entity.pdbx_description
1 polymer ?
#
loop_
_entity_poly.entity_id
_entity_poly.type
_entity_poly.pdbx_seq_one_letter_code
_entity_poly.pdbx_strand_id
1 'polypeptide(L)' 'WPLKADIAVTTRKDNGLVKPIHTALEGAIAGGQYEQVLQRWGLDIERVDTSLINPPGLPD' A
#
# COMPACT_ATOMS: atom_id res chain seq x y z
N TRP A 1 1.79 -3.83 21.09
CA TRP A 1 0.72 -4.74 20.59
C TRP A 1 -0.56 -4.32 21.29
N PRO A 2 -1.44 -3.58 20.59
CA PRO A 2 -2.27 -4.15 19.52
C PRO A 2 -2.46 -3.22 18.29
N LEU A 3 -1.41 -2.94 17.51
CA LEU A 3 -1.49 -2.01 16.37
C LEU A 3 -1.19 -2.74 15.05
N LYS A 4 -1.97 -2.43 14.00
CA LYS A 4 -1.76 -2.91 12.63
C LYS A 4 -0.46 -2.30 12.09
N ALA A 5 0.42 -3.13 11.52
CA ALA A 5 1.62 -2.68 10.82
C ALA A 5 1.34 -2.71 9.31
N ASP A 6 1.33 -1.55 8.67
CA ASP A 6 1.14 -1.47 7.23
C ASP A 6 2.39 -1.93 6.48
N ILE A 7 2.18 -2.53 5.31
CA ILE A 7 3.24 -2.97 4.39
C ILE A 7 3.50 -1.89 3.36
N ALA A 8 4.78 -1.60 3.09
CA ALA A 8 5.19 -0.53 2.20
C ALA A 8 6.06 -1.03 1.03
N VAL A 9 5.93 -0.35 -0.11
CA VAL A 9 6.92 -0.38 -1.19
C VAL A 9 7.91 0.76 -0.94
N THR A 10 9.20 0.46 -0.95
CA THR A 10 10.24 1.45 -0.69
C THR A 10 11.11 1.69 -1.92
N THR A 11 11.54 2.93 -2.10
CA THR A 11 12.49 3.32 -3.14
C THR A 11 13.60 4.18 -2.56
N ARG A 12 14.71 4.30 -3.29
CA ARG A 12 15.78 5.24 -2.93
C ARG A 12 15.19 6.64 -2.79
N LYS A 13 15.57 7.35 -1.73
CA LYS A 13 15.21 8.75 -1.52
C LYS A 13 15.62 9.59 -2.75
N ASP A 14 14.77 10.56 -3.10
CA ASP A 14 15.00 11.54 -4.16
C ASP A 14 15.19 10.95 -5.58
N ASN A 15 14.74 9.71 -5.83
CA ASN A 15 14.81 9.09 -7.16
C ASN A 15 13.58 9.35 -8.06
N GLY A 16 12.61 10.14 -7.59
CA GLY A 16 11.39 10.50 -8.33
C GLY A 16 10.33 9.41 -8.46
N LEU A 17 10.52 8.21 -7.90
CA LEU A 17 9.61 7.07 -8.12
C LEU A 17 8.42 7.02 -7.16
N VAL A 18 8.47 7.73 -6.04
CA VAL A 18 7.41 7.68 -5.00
C VAL A 18 6.03 8.03 -5.58
N LYS A 19 5.93 9.14 -6.33
CA LYS A 19 4.65 9.57 -6.92
C LYS A 19 4.15 8.63 -8.03
N PRO A 20 4.96 8.23 -9.03
CA PRO A 20 4.55 7.25 -10.03
C PRO A 20 4.09 5.91 -9.45
N ILE A 21 4.79 5.39 -8.44
CA ILE A 21 4.41 4.12 -7.78
C ILE A 21 3.08 4.28 -7.05
N HIS A 22 2.90 5.38 -6.30
CA HIS A 22 1.63 5.69 -5.66
C HIS A 22 0.48 5.74 -6.69
N THR A 23 0.65 6.46 -7.80
CA THR A 23 -0.37 6.52 -8.87
C THR A 23 -0.68 5.14 -9.46
N ALA A 24 0.34 4.30 -9.66
CA ALA A 24 0.14 2.94 -10.17
C ALA A 24 -0.64 2.06 -9.17
N LEU A 25 -0.37 2.18 -7.87
CA LEU A 25 -1.10 1.48 -6.82
C LEU A 25 -2.56 1.93 -6.74
N GLU A 26 -2.81 3.24 -6.73
CA GLU A 26 -4.18 3.78 -6.76
C GLU A 26 -4.94 3.29 -8.01
N GLY A 27 -4.28 3.22 -9.16
CA GLY A 27 -4.85 2.65 -10.38
C GLY A 27 -5.20 1.17 -10.24
N ALA A 28 -4.33 0.37 -9.63
CA ALA A 28 -4.58 -1.06 -9.38
C ALA A 28 -5.68 -1.31 -8.34
N ILE A 29 -5.82 -0.43 -7.35
CA ILE A 29 -6.91 -0.44 -6.37
C ILE A 29 -8.22 -0.10 -7.08
N ALA A 30 -8.29 1.03 -7.78
CA ALA A 30 -9.48 1.48 -8.48
C ALA A 30 -9.94 0.52 -9.60
N GLY A 31 -8.98 -0.15 -10.25
CA GLY A 31 -9.26 -1.14 -11.30
C GLY A 31 -9.58 -2.55 -10.79
N GLY A 32 -9.55 -2.78 -9.48
CA GLY A 32 -9.86 -4.08 -8.87
C GLY A 32 -8.77 -5.15 -9.01
N GLN A 33 -7.63 -4.85 -9.65
CA GLN A 33 -6.52 -5.80 -9.75
C GLN A 33 -5.90 -6.09 -8.38
N TYR A 34 -5.86 -5.09 -7.50
CA TYR A 34 -5.42 -5.26 -6.12
C TYR A 34 -6.28 -6.27 -5.37
N GLU A 35 -7.61 -6.15 -5.47
CA GLU A 35 -8.56 -7.07 -4.84
C GLU A 35 -8.40 -8.49 -5.36
N GLN A 36 -8.24 -8.68 -6.68
CA GLN A 36 -8.00 -10.00 -7.28
C GLN A 36 -6.74 -10.68 -6.69
N VAL A 37 -5.68 -9.91 -6.41
CA VAL A 37 -4.48 -10.44 -5.76
C VAL A 37 -4.76 -10.81 -4.30
N LEU A 38 -5.44 -9.95 -3.53
CA LEU A 38 -5.78 -10.26 -2.14
C LEU A 38 -6.61 -11.54 -2.02
N GLN A 39 -7.65 -11.68 -2.85
CA GLN A 39 -8.51 -12.87 -2.88
C GLN A 39 -7.72 -14.13 -3.22
N ARG A 40 -6.81 -14.05 -4.21
CA ARG A 40 -5.95 -15.19 -4.59
C ARG A 40 -5.12 -15.71 -3.42
N TRP A 41 -4.70 -14.83 -2.52
CA TRP A 41 -3.84 -15.18 -1.38
C TRP A 41 -4.59 -15.25 -0.04
N GLY A 42 -5.90 -15.00 -0.02
CA GLY A 42 -6.71 -14.98 1.20
C GLY A 42 -6.37 -13.84 2.17
N LEU A 43 -6.00 -12.66 1.65
CA LEU A 43 -5.52 -11.50 2.41
C LEU A 43 -6.54 -10.34 2.50
N ASP A 44 -7.83 -10.62 2.31
CA ASP A 44 -8.86 -9.57 2.27
C ASP A 44 -8.94 -8.74 3.56
N ILE A 45 -8.56 -9.32 4.71
CA ILE A 45 -8.54 -8.63 6.01
C ILE A 45 -7.42 -7.57 6.11
N GLU A 46 -6.36 -7.70 5.30
CA GLU A 46 -5.22 -6.77 5.30
C GLU A 46 -5.42 -5.60 4.34
N ARG A 47 -6.51 -5.65 3.55
CA ARG A 47 -6.84 -4.66 2.52
C ARG A 47 -6.77 -3.23 3.06
N VAL A 48 -6.24 -2.34 2.23
CA VAL A 48 -6.31 -0.89 2.41
C VAL A 48 -7.15 -0.27 1.30
N ASP A 49 -7.85 0.82 1.60
CA ASP A 49 -8.67 1.53 0.61
C ASP A 49 -7.83 2.47 -0.28
N THR A 50 -6.69 2.93 0.22
CA THR A 50 -5.79 3.85 -0.50
C THR A 50 -4.34 3.62 -0.09
N SER A 51 -3.44 3.88 -1.02
CA SER A 51 -2.00 3.92 -0.81
C SER A 51 -1.59 5.28 -0.22
N LEU A 52 -0.84 5.26 0.88
CA LEU A 52 -0.37 6.47 1.54
C LEU A 52 1.13 6.68 1.27
N ILE A 53 1.52 7.93 1.00
CA ILE A 53 2.92 8.33 0.90
C ILE A 53 3.42 8.75 2.29
N ASN A 54 4.35 7.99 2.84
CA ASN A 54 5.03 8.26 4.12
C ASN A 54 4.06 8.68 5.25
N PRO A 55 3.03 7.87 5.59
CA PRO A 55 2.19 8.15 6.75
C PRO A 55 3.01 8.11 8.06
N PRO A 56 2.49 8.71 9.15
CA PRO A 56 3.11 8.56 10.47
C PRO A 56 3.32 7.09 10.82
N GLY A 57 4.48 6.77 11.38
CA GLY A 57 4.78 5.43 11.89
C GLY A 57 3.96 5.08 13.14
N LEU A 58 4.12 3.84 13.61
CA LEU A 58 3.56 3.43 14.89
C LEU A 58 4.13 4.28 16.04
N PRO A 59 3.32 4.64 17.04
CA PRO A 59 3.80 5.30 18.25
C PRO A 59 4.72 4.36 19.05
N ASP A 60 5.63 4.96 19.82
CA ASP A 60 6.49 4.27 20.79
C ASP A 60 5.68 3.67 21.97
#